data_AF-A0A538G8F2-F1
#
_entry.id   AF-A0A538G8F2-F1
#
_cell.length_a   1.000
_cell.length_b   1.000
_cell.length_c   1.000
_cell.angle_alpha   90.00
_cell.angle_beta   90.00
_cell.angle_gamma   90.00
#
_symmetry.space_group_name_H-M   'P 1'
#
loop_
_entity.id
_entity.type
_entity.pdbx_description
1 polymer ?
#
loop_
_entity_poly.entity_id
_entity_poly.type
_entity_poly.pdbx_seq_one_letter_code
_entity_poly.pdbx_strand_id
1 'polypeptide(L)'
;MRRLIVVASVLVVAVAAGAIVAAVRSTGGGDKTVQTVAGHKITQKDLELTVEHFHEEADREGKPFPAKDTAGYKRVEKIALGLLVDQASIRAAGAKLGVRVTEAQIDAEASAPS
;
A
#
# COMPACT_ATOMS: atom_id res chain seq x y z
N MET A 1 4.04 31.24 28.83
CA MET A 1 3.33 31.18 27.53
C MET A 1 3.94 30.04 26.71
N ARG A 2 3.40 28.82 26.81
CA ARG A 2 3.89 27.65 26.05
C ARG A 2 3.09 27.58 24.75
N ARG A 3 3.80 27.64 23.61
CA ARG A 3 3.23 27.56 22.27
C ARG A 3 2.56 26.20 22.09
N LEU A 4 1.23 26.21 21.97
CA LEU A 4 0.43 25.04 21.56
C LEU A 4 0.70 24.81 20.07
N ILE A 5 1.54 23.84 19.75
CA ILE A 5 1.63 23.32 18.38
C ILE A 5 0.53 22.27 18.28
N VAL A 6 -0.57 22.64 17.64
CA VAL A 6 -1.59 21.71 17.16
C VAL A 6 -0.93 20.89 16.06
N VAL A 7 -0.46 19.69 16.38
CA VAL A 7 0.03 18.76 15.36
C VAL A 7 -1.20 18.10 14.75
N ALA A 8 -1.46 18.46 13.50
CA ALA A 8 -2.51 17.88 12.67
C ALA A 8 -2.36 16.35 12.65
N SER A 9 -3.39 15.65 13.11
CA SER A 9 -3.51 14.21 13.09
C SER A 9 -3.57 13.73 11.64
N VAL A 10 -2.45 13.24 11.11
CA VAL A 10 -2.47 12.43 9.90
C VAL A 10 -2.97 11.05 10.31
N LEU A 11 -4.15 10.67 9.82
CA LEU A 11 -4.68 9.31 9.90
C LEU A 11 -3.65 8.36 9.25
N VAL A 12 -2.84 7.71 10.08
CA VAL A 12 -1.94 6.64 9.66
C VAL A 12 -2.80 5.38 9.51
N VAL A 13 -3.13 5.03 8.28
CA VAL A 13 -3.68 3.71 7.95
C VAL A 13 -2.56 2.71 8.23
N ALA A 14 -2.72 1.93 9.30
CA ALA A 14 -1.83 0.84 9.66
C ALA A 14 -1.95 -0.26 8.58
N VAL A 15 -1.07 -0.21 7.58
CA VAL A 15 -0.90 -1.30 6.62
C VAL A 15 -0.22 -2.45 7.37
N ALA A 16 -1.01 -3.43 7.77
CA ALA A 16 -0.53 -4.64 8.41
C ALA A 16 0.49 -5.34 7.48
N ALA A 17 1.73 -5.43 7.97
CA ALA A 17 2.80 -6.15 7.31
C ALA A 17 2.56 -7.66 7.45
N GLY A 18 2.24 -8.30 6.33
CA GLY A 18 2.34 -9.75 6.15
C GLY A 18 3.34 -10.05 5.04
N ALA A 19 4.51 -10.56 5.42
CA ALA A 19 5.56 -10.99 4.51
C ALA A 19 5.05 -12.06 3.52
N ILE A 20 5.16 -11.81 2.22
CA ILE A 20 5.22 -12.88 1.22
C ILE A 20 6.68 -13.00 0.76
N VAL A 21 7.25 -14.11 1.20
CA VAL A 21 8.58 -14.62 0.92
C VAL A 21 8.75 -14.97 -0.56
N ALA A 22 10.00 -14.87 -0.99
CA ALA A 22 10.64 -15.50 -2.15
C ALA A 22 10.43 -14.87 -3.53
N ALA A 23 11.57 -14.43 -4.06
CA ALA A 23 11.87 -14.42 -5.48
C ALA A 23 11.66 -15.83 -6.08
N VAL A 24 10.43 -16.14 -6.46
CA VAL A 24 10.17 -17.22 -7.40
C VAL A 24 10.39 -16.62 -8.79
N ARG A 25 11.55 -16.94 -9.39
CA ARG A 25 11.67 -16.93 -10.84
C ARG A 25 10.77 -18.06 -11.36
N SER A 26 9.46 -17.79 -11.44
CA SER A 26 8.49 -18.71 -12.02
C SER A 26 8.41 -18.42 -13.52
N THR A 27 8.93 -19.37 -14.26
CA THR A 27 8.79 -19.49 -15.71
C THR A 27 7.32 -19.75 -16.05
N GLY A 28 6.71 -18.91 -16.90
CA GLY A 28 5.53 -19.27 -17.69
C GLY A 28 4.17 -18.99 -17.04
N GLY A 29 3.58 -17.84 -17.39
CA GLY A 29 2.22 -17.44 -16.99
C GLY A 29 2.21 -16.27 -16.01
N GLY A 30 2.94 -15.19 -16.30
CA GLY A 30 3.03 -14.04 -15.41
C GLY A 30 1.72 -13.26 -15.38
N ASP A 31 1.23 -12.93 -14.18
CA ASP A 31 0.12 -12.01 -13.99
C ASP A 31 0.32 -10.74 -14.82
N LYS A 32 -0.77 -10.28 -15.44
CA LYS A 32 -0.76 -9.13 -16.34
C LYS A 32 -0.16 -7.94 -15.61
N THR A 33 0.92 -7.38 -16.13
CA THR A 33 1.49 -6.13 -15.62
C THR A 33 0.57 -4.97 -15.98
N VAL A 34 0.16 -4.18 -15.00
CA VAL A 34 -0.69 -2.99 -15.19
C VAL A 34 0.12 -1.70 -15.19
N GLN A 35 1.26 -1.68 -14.49
CA GLN A 35 2.20 -0.56 -14.47
C GLN A 35 3.62 -1.03 -14.15
N THR A 36 4.63 -0.28 -14.56
CA THR A 36 6.03 -0.48 -14.13
C THR A 36 6.59 0.81 -13.56
N VAL A 37 7.30 0.71 -12.42
CA VAL A 37 7.93 1.84 -11.71
C VAL A 37 9.36 1.45 -11.36
N ALA A 38 10.36 2.17 -11.86
CA ALA A 38 11.78 1.90 -11.61
C ALA A 38 12.21 0.42 -11.77
N GLY A 39 11.59 -0.29 -12.73
CA GLY A 39 11.85 -1.72 -12.99
C GLY A 39 11.01 -2.68 -12.13
N HIS A 40 10.27 -2.20 -11.14
CA HIS A 40 9.29 -2.99 -10.40
C HIS A 40 7.98 -3.07 -11.19
N LYS A 41 7.46 -4.29 -11.38
CA LYS A 41 6.18 -4.54 -12.05
C LYS A 41 5.07 -4.56 -11.02
N ILE A 42 4.08 -3.70 -11.22
CA ILE A 42 2.80 -3.74 -10.52
C ILE A 42 1.87 -4.60 -11.37
N THR A 43 1.35 -5.67 -10.78
CA THR A 43 0.51 -6.65 -11.46
C THR A 43 -0.97 -6.40 -11.25
N GLN A 44 -1.80 -7.01 -12.10
CA GLN A 44 -3.26 -7.01 -11.95
C GLN A 44 -3.66 -7.57 -10.58
N LYS A 45 -2.97 -8.60 -10.10
CA LYS A 45 -3.20 -9.19 -8.78
C LYS A 45 -2.88 -8.24 -7.63
N ASP A 46 -1.80 -7.45 -7.73
CA ASP A 46 -1.48 -6.44 -6.70
C ASP A 46 -2.60 -5.39 -6.60
N LEU A 47 -3.13 -4.98 -7.76
CA LEU A 47 -4.26 -4.05 -7.83
C LEU A 47 -5.52 -4.65 -7.20
N GLU A 48 -5.87 -5.89 -7.56
CA GLU A 48 -7.03 -6.60 -7.03
C GLU A 48 -6.97 -6.76 -5.52
N LEU A 49 -5.82 -7.21 -4.99
CA LEU A 49 -5.62 -7.35 -3.54
C LEU A 49 -5.72 -6.00 -2.80
N THR A 50 -5.24 -4.92 -3.41
CA THR A 50 -5.36 -3.57 -2.81
C THR A 50 -6.81 -3.09 -2.79
N VAL A 51 -7.57 -3.35 -3.85
CA VAL A 51 -9.01 -3.02 -3.90
C VAL A 51 -9.80 -3.89 -2.92
N GLU A 52 -9.46 -5.16 -2.79
CA GLU A 52 -10.09 -6.07 -1.83
C GLU A 52 -9.82 -5.64 -0.39
N HIS A 53 -8.59 -5.23 -0.07
CA HIS A 53 -8.28 -4.64 1.22
C HIS A 53 -9.16 -3.41 1.52
N PHE A 54 -9.36 -2.49 0.57
CA PHE A 54 -10.27 -1.36 0.77
C PHE A 54 -11.73 -1.77 0.99
N HIS A 55 -12.16 -2.86 0.36
CA HIS A 55 -13.49 -3.40 0.55
C HIS A 55 -13.65 -3.95 1.98
N GLU A 56 -12.67 -4.72 2.45
CA GLU A 56 -12.63 -5.22 3.83
C GLU A 56 -12.65 -4.07 4.85
N GLU A 57 -11.87 -3.00 4.62
CA GLU A 57 -11.91 -1.81 5.48
C GLU A 57 -13.29 -1.14 5.49
N ALA A 58 -13.90 -0.98 4.32
CA ALA A 58 -15.25 -0.40 4.22
C ALA A 58 -16.27 -1.26 4.98
N ASP A 59 -16.19 -2.59 4.86
CA ASP A 59 -17.05 -3.52 5.58
C ASP A 59 -16.85 -3.43 7.10
N ARG A 60 -15.59 -3.37 7.57
CA ARG A 60 -15.28 -3.18 9.00
C ARG A 60 -15.83 -1.88 9.56
N GLU A 61 -15.86 -0.83 8.74
CA GLU A 61 -16.37 0.49 9.12
C GLU A 61 -17.87 0.67 8.86
N GLY A 62 -18.56 -0.35 8.30
CA GLY A 62 -19.97 -0.27 7.93
C GLY A 62 -20.26 0.75 6.82
N LYS A 63 -19.29 1.03 5.96
CA LYS A 63 -19.39 1.97 4.84
C LYS A 63 -19.73 1.23 3.54
N PRO A 64 -20.57 1.81 2.67
CA PRO A 64 -20.87 1.20 1.39
C PRO A 64 -19.62 1.18 0.49
N PHE A 65 -19.40 0.06 -0.20
CA PHE A 65 -18.39 -0.07 -1.22
C PHE A 65 -19.02 -0.09 -2.63
N PRO A 66 -18.45 0.59 -3.63
CA PRO A 66 -19.01 0.57 -4.99
C PRO A 66 -19.06 -0.83 -5.58
N ALA A 67 -20.17 -1.22 -6.20
CA ALA A 67 -20.27 -2.49 -6.90
C ALA A 67 -19.29 -2.57 -8.08
N LYS A 68 -18.81 -3.78 -8.39
CA LYS A 68 -17.91 -4.05 -9.53
C LYS A 68 -18.49 -3.49 -10.83
N ASP A 69 -17.60 -3.10 -11.74
CA ASP A 69 -17.91 -2.52 -13.07
C ASP A 69 -18.63 -1.16 -13.07
N THR A 70 -18.94 -0.60 -11.89
CA THR A 70 -19.46 0.78 -11.79
C THR A 70 -18.36 1.83 -11.98
N ALA A 71 -18.75 3.05 -12.34
CA ALA A 71 -17.83 4.18 -12.36
C ALA A 71 -17.21 4.47 -10.98
N GLY A 72 -17.90 4.11 -9.89
CA GLY A 72 -17.36 4.18 -8.53
C GLY A 72 -16.22 3.21 -8.31
N TYR A 73 -16.41 1.95 -8.70
CA TYR A 73 -15.38 0.92 -8.58
C TYR A 73 -14.13 1.25 -9.39
N LYS A 74 -14.30 1.72 -10.64
CA LYS A 74 -13.16 2.19 -11.47
C LYS A 74 -12.37 3.33 -10.83
N ARG A 75 -13.01 4.19 -10.03
CA ARG A 75 -12.30 5.22 -9.27
C ARG A 75 -11.49 4.61 -8.13
N VAL A 76 -12.04 3.60 -7.44
CA VAL A 76 -11.31 2.87 -6.40
C VAL A 76 -10.10 2.14 -6.98
N GLU A 77 -10.24 1.45 -8.11
CA GLU A 77 -9.12 0.83 -8.84
C GLU A 77 -8.03 1.86 -9.17
N LYS A 78 -8.43 3.05 -9.67
CA LYS A 78 -7.47 4.12 -9.97
C LYS A 78 -6.72 4.61 -8.72
N ILE A 79 -7.41 4.74 -7.59
CA ILE A 79 -6.80 5.15 -6.30
C ILE A 79 -5.83 4.06 -5.82
N ALA A 80 -6.25 2.80 -5.84
CA ALA A 80 -5.42 1.65 -5.46
C ALA A 80 -4.14 1.58 -6.32
N LEU A 81 -4.27 1.74 -7.65
CA LEU A 81 -3.11 1.78 -8.54
C LEU A 81 -2.18 2.96 -8.21
N GLY A 82 -2.73 4.14 -7.90
CA GLY A 82 -1.97 5.31 -7.48
C GLY A 82 -1.12 5.03 -6.24
N LEU A 83 -1.70 4.42 -5.20
CA LEU A 83 -0.97 4.05 -3.99
C LEU A 83 0.13 3.02 -4.24
N LEU A 84 -0.13 2.03 -5.11
CA LEU A 84 0.90 1.05 -5.50
C LEU A 84 2.07 1.72 -6.23
N VAL A 85 1.79 2.70 -7.10
CA VAL A 85 2.81 3.50 -7.79
C VAL A 85 3.62 4.34 -6.81
N ASP A 86 2.96 4.99 -5.86
CA ASP A 86 3.62 5.81 -4.84
C ASP A 86 4.53 4.95 -3.95
N GLN A 87 4.02 3.81 -3.48
CA GLN A 87 4.78 2.86 -2.67
C GLN A 87 6.02 2.34 -3.42
N ALA A 88 5.86 1.96 -4.69
CA ALA A 88 6.98 1.52 -5.52
C ALA A 88 8.01 2.64 -5.74
N SER A 89 7.55 3.87 -5.93
CA SER A 89 8.41 5.04 -6.11
C SER A 89 9.20 5.38 -4.85
N ILE A 90 8.54 5.36 -3.67
CA ILE A 90 9.18 5.58 -2.37
C ILE A 90 10.23 4.50 -2.11
N ARG A 91 9.90 3.23 -2.36
CA ARG A 91 10.83 2.11 -2.20
C ARG A 91 12.06 2.25 -3.10
N ALA A 92 11.86 2.64 -4.37
CA ALA A 92 12.94 2.87 -5.31
C ALA A 92 13.84 4.05 -4.87
N ALA A 93 13.23 5.15 -4.40
CA ALA A 93 13.96 6.30 -3.88
C ALA A 93 14.77 5.93 -2.63
N GLY A 94 14.17 5.21 -1.68
CA GLY A 94 14.84 4.71 -0.48
C GLY A 94 16.04 3.83 -0.82
N ALA A 95 15.88 2.88 -1.76
CA ALA A 95 16.97 2.03 -2.22
C ALA A 95 18.12 2.84 -2.84
N LYS A 96 17.81 3.85 -3.67
CA LYS A 96 18.81 4.75 -4.26
C LYS A 96 19.59 5.55 -3.21
N LEU A 97 18.93 5.91 -2.11
CA LEU A 97 19.52 6.64 -0.99
C LEU A 97 20.21 5.72 0.04
N GLY A 98 20.15 4.40 -0.14
CA GLY A 98 20.70 3.43 0.81
C GLY A 98 19.88 3.30 2.11
N VAL A 99 18.65 3.80 2.13
CA VAL A 99 17.73 3.67 3.28
C VAL A 99 17.26 2.21 3.37
N ARG A 100 17.43 1.62 4.55
CA ARG A 100 16.93 0.29 4.89
C ARG A 100 16.13 0.39 6.19
N VAL A 101 14.97 -0.26 6.20
CA VAL A 101 14.13 -0.41 7.39
C VAL A 101 14.22 -1.86 7.83
N THR A 102 14.61 -2.11 9.08
CA THR A 102 14.70 -3.45 9.66
C THR A 102 13.42 -3.82 10.39
N GLU A 103 13.17 -5.12 10.58
CA GLU A 103 12.02 -5.59 11.38
C GLU A 103 12.07 -5.02 12.81
N ALA A 104 13.25 -4.99 13.44
CA ALA A 104 13.41 -4.37 14.75
C ALA A 104 13.00 -2.88 14.79
N GLN A 105 13.20 -2.13 13.71
CA GLN A 105 12.74 -0.75 13.61
C GLN A 105 11.21 -0.66 13.44
N ILE A 106 10.62 -1.61 12.70
CA ILE A 106 9.17 -1.72 12.53
C ILE A 106 8.50 -2.05 13.87
N ASP A 107 9.01 -3.04 14.60
CA ASP A 107 8.46 -3.48 15.89
C ASP A 107 8.56 -2.37 16.96
N ALA A 108 9.69 -1.65 16.96
CA ALA A 108 9.89 -0.51 17.85
C ALA A 108 8.88 0.61 17.58
N GLU A 109 8.63 0.92 16.30
CA GLU A 109 7.65 1.95 15.91
C GLU A 109 6.22 1.51 16.24
N ALA A 110 5.85 0.26 15.97
CA ALA A 110 4.51 -0.26 16.23
C ALA A 110 4.16 -0.33 17.73
N SER A 111 5.18 -0.40 18.59
CA SER A 111 5.02 -0.45 20.06
C SER A 111 5.11 0.93 20.72
N ALA A 112 5.39 1.99 19.95
CA ALA A 112 5.52 3.34 20.48
C ALA A 112 4.14 3.91 20.89
N PRO A 113 4.00 4.55 22.06
CA PRO A 113 2.75 5.20 22.44
C PRO A 113 2.49 6.40 21.52
N SER A 114 1.33 6.38 20.86
CA SER A 114 0.82 7.44 19.97
C SER A 114 0.21 8.62 20.73
#